data_AF-X8JF30-F1
#
_entry.id   AF-X8JF30-F1
#
_cell.length_a   1.000
_cell.length_b   1.000
_cell.length_c   1.000
_cell.angle_alpha   90.00
_cell.angle_beta   90.00
_cell.angle_gamma   90.00
#
_symmetry.space_group_name_H-M   'P 1'
#
loop_
_entity.id
_entity.type
_entity.pdbx_description
1 polymer ?
#
loop_
_entity_poly.entity_id
_entity_poly.type
_entity_poly.pdbx_seq_one_letter_code
_entity_poly.pdbx_strand_id
1 'polypeptide(L)'
;MAVQHLIKQWALCPDQHYVIGGYSKGAMVIHSMNLPHYLKVRVLSVVVFGDPFHIAARSWPIYYPIVNLTPKSGFSISQNVVSFCNPGDIICRAGARAKPHRIYEEDGR
;
A
#
# COMPACT_ATOMS: atom_id res chain seq x y z
N MET A 1 -10.86 11.18 7.57
CA MET A 1 -9.55 11.85 7.46
C MET A 1 -8.87 11.55 6.11
N ALA A 2 -8.35 10.34 5.82
CA ALA A 2 -7.66 10.07 4.54
C ALA A 2 -8.60 10.06 3.31
N VAL A 3 -9.72 9.32 3.36
CA VAL A 3 -10.69 9.30 2.25
C VAL A 3 -11.27 10.70 1.96
N GLN A 4 -11.58 11.45 3.01
CA GLN A 4 -12.06 12.84 2.87
C GLN A 4 -11.02 13.75 2.21
N HIS A 5 -9.72 13.53 2.47
CA HIS A 5 -8.67 14.26 1.78
C HIS A 5 -8.71 13.97 0.27
N LEU A 6 -8.81 12.70 -0.14
CA LEU A 6 -8.93 12.32 -1.55
C LEU A 6 -10.18 12.90 -2.21
N ILE A 7 -11.32 12.91 -1.52
CA ILE A 7 -12.56 13.54 -2.02
C ILE A 7 -12.35 15.04 -2.29
N LYS A 8 -11.69 15.75 -1.36
CA LYS A 8 -11.37 17.16 -1.53
C LYS A 8 -10.40 17.40 -2.68
N GLN A 9 -9.36 16.57 -2.82
CA GLN A 9 -8.41 16.69 -3.92
C GLN A 9 -9.08 16.44 -5.28
N TRP A 10 -9.93 15.42 -5.36
CA TRP A 10 -10.70 15.14 -6.57
C TRP A 10 -11.61 16.31 -6.97
N ALA A 11 -12.23 17.00 -6.01
CA ALA A 11 -13.04 18.18 -6.31
C ALA A 11 -12.22 19.33 -6.93
N LEU A 12 -10.92 19.42 -6.61
CA LEU A 12 -10.01 20.41 -7.17
C LEU A 12 -9.40 19.96 -8.50
N CYS A 13 -9.15 18.65 -8.65
CA CYS A 13 -8.53 18.05 -9.82
C CYS A 13 -9.28 16.76 -10.23
N PRO A 14 -10.44 16.86 -10.91
CA PRO A 14 -11.29 15.70 -11.17
C PRO A 14 -10.65 14.60 -12.01
N ASP A 15 -9.65 14.95 -12.84
CA ASP A 15 -8.93 14.04 -13.73
C ASP A 15 -7.61 13.50 -13.15
N GLN A 16 -7.29 13.87 -11.92
CA GLN A 16 -6.10 13.38 -11.23
C GLN A 16 -6.15 11.86 -11.04
N HIS A 17 -5.03 11.22 -11.34
CA HIS A 17 -4.75 9.83 -10.97
C HIS A 17 -3.97 9.76 -9.65
N TYR A 18 -4.16 8.69 -8.90
CA TYR A 18 -3.56 8.51 -7.58
C TYR A 18 -2.64 7.30 -7.53
N VAL A 19 -1.50 7.48 -6.87
CA VAL A 19 -0.70 6.39 -6.32
C VAL A 19 -0.73 6.55 -4.80
N ILE A 20 -1.09 5.48 -4.08
CA ILE A 20 -1.28 5.55 -2.63
C ILE A 20 -0.13 4.82 -1.94
N GLY A 21 0.62 5.56 -1.13
CA GLY A 21 1.75 5.06 -0.34
C GLY A 21 1.40 4.90 1.14
N GLY A 22 1.86 3.82 1.78
CA GLY A 22 1.67 3.63 3.21
C GLY A 22 2.82 2.90 3.89
N TYR A 23 3.24 3.38 5.05
CA TYR A 23 4.29 2.76 5.85
C TYR A 23 3.74 2.34 7.21
N SER A 24 4.05 1.13 7.66
CA SER A 24 3.67 0.61 8.98
C SER A 24 2.15 0.72 9.20
N LYS A 25 1.71 1.40 10.27
CA LYS A 25 0.29 1.71 10.51
C LYS A 25 -0.41 2.43 9.34
N GLY A 26 0.32 3.17 8.50
CA GLY A 26 -0.22 3.78 7.29
C GLY A 26 -0.76 2.76 6.28
N ALA A 27 -0.16 1.57 6.18
CA ALA A 27 -0.71 0.48 5.37
C ALA A 27 -2.06 0.00 5.90
N MET A 28 -2.21 -0.09 7.23
CA MET A 28 -3.51 -0.42 7.84
C MET A 28 -4.58 0.63 7.51
N VAL A 29 -4.20 1.91 7.50
CA VAL A 29 -5.11 2.99 7.09
C VAL A 29 -5.58 2.78 5.65
N ILE A 30 -4.66 2.46 4.73
CA ILE A 30 -4.97 2.15 3.32
C ILE A 30 -5.95 0.98 3.22
N HIS A 31 -5.72 -0.11 3.95
CA HIS A 31 -6.63 -1.26 3.96
C HIS A 31 -8.05 -0.91 4.42
N SER A 32 -8.18 0.06 5.34
CA SER A 32 -9.48 0.53 5.84
C SER A 32 -10.18 1.56 4.94
N MET A 33 -9.52 2.03 3.88
CA MET A 33 -10.12 3.02 2.99
C MET A 33 -11.26 2.42 2.18
N ASN A 34 -12.47 2.93 2.42
CA ASN A 34 -13.62 2.68 1.56
C ASN A 34 -13.78 3.86 0.58
N LEU A 35 -13.19 3.73 -0.61
CA LEU A 35 -13.25 4.78 -1.63
C LEU A 35 -14.56 4.70 -2.44
N PRO A 36 -15.22 5.84 -2.72
CA PRO A 36 -16.30 5.87 -3.69
C PRO A 36 -15.79 5.49 -5.08
N HIS A 37 -16.67 4.97 -5.93
CA HIS A 37 -16.34 4.45 -7.26
C HIS A 37 -15.48 5.41 -8.09
N TYR A 38 -15.87 6.70 -8.16
CA TYR A 38 -15.20 7.73 -8.95
C TYR A 38 -13.74 8.00 -8.52
N LEU A 39 -13.39 7.71 -7.26
CA LEU A 39 -12.01 7.76 -6.78
C LEU A 39 -11.29 6.44 -7.01
N LYS A 40 -11.94 5.33 -6.71
CA LYS A 40 -11.32 3.99 -6.78
C LYS A 40 -10.86 3.63 -8.19
N VAL A 41 -11.59 4.05 -9.24
CA VAL A 41 -11.17 3.88 -10.65
C VAL A 41 -9.93 4.69 -11.03
N ARG A 42 -9.57 5.72 -10.25
CA ARG A 42 -8.42 6.61 -10.52
C ARG A 42 -7.18 6.24 -9.72
N VAL A 43 -7.25 5.22 -8.86
CA VAL A 43 -6.08 4.69 -8.16
C VAL A 43 -5.35 3.75 -9.11
N LEU A 44 -4.14 4.13 -9.52
CA LEU A 44 -3.34 3.36 -10.47
C LEU A 44 -2.49 2.30 -9.78
N SER A 45 -1.99 2.61 -8.59
CA SER A 45 -1.12 1.71 -7.85
C SER A 45 -1.18 1.98 -6.35
N VAL A 46 -0.90 0.94 -5.57
CA VAL A 46 -0.73 1.02 -4.13
C VAL A 46 0.63 0.43 -3.77
N VAL A 47 1.43 1.16 -3.01
CA VAL A 47 2.74 0.69 -2.54
C VAL A 47 2.78 0.84 -1.02
N VAL A 48 3.05 -0.26 -0.33
CA VAL A 48 3.17 -0.25 1.13
C VAL A 48 4.45 -0.90 1.63
N PHE A 49 4.91 -0.46 2.79
CA PHE A 49 6.14 -0.90 3.44
C PHE A 49 5.85 -1.26 4.89
N GLY A 50 6.30 -2.42 5.35
CA GLY A 50 6.11 -2.85 6.73
C GLY A 50 4.63 -3.00 7.10
N ASP A 51 3.80 -3.45 6.16
CA ASP A 51 2.36 -3.61 6.33
C ASP A 51 2.01 -4.68 7.38
N PRO A 52 1.36 -4.33 8.50
CA PRO A 52 0.92 -5.30 9.52
C PRO A 52 -0.02 -6.40 8.97
N PHE A 53 -0.63 -6.18 7.81
CA PHE A 53 -1.50 -7.13 7.13
C PHE A 53 -0.87 -7.79 5.90
N HIS A 54 0.47 -7.73 5.76
CA HIS A 54 1.20 -8.26 4.60
C HIS A 54 0.83 -9.71 4.21
N ILE A 55 0.66 -10.60 5.20
CA ILE A 55 0.27 -12.01 4.97
C ILE A 55 -1.24 -12.28 5.13
N ALA A 56 -2.04 -11.25 5.37
CA ALA A 56 -3.48 -11.37 5.54
C ALA A 56 -4.21 -10.98 4.25
N ALA A 57 -5.27 -11.71 3.90
CA ALA A 57 -6.16 -11.30 2.82
C ALA A 57 -6.96 -10.05 3.26
N ARG A 58 -6.52 -8.86 2.84
CA ARG A 58 -7.20 -7.58 3.11
C ARG A 58 -7.58 -6.86 1.82
N SER A 59 -8.58 -5.99 1.93
CA SER A 59 -9.02 -5.12 0.85
C SER A 59 -7.97 -4.07 0.51
N TRP A 60 -7.84 -3.76 -0.79
CA TRP A 60 -7.05 -2.65 -1.28
C TRP A 60 -7.98 -1.60 -1.91
N PRO A 61 -7.69 -0.29 -1.76
CA PRO A 61 -8.52 0.77 -2.30
C PRO A 61 -8.28 1.00 -3.81
N ILE A 62 -8.19 -0.09 -4.58
CA ILE A 62 -7.97 -0.11 -6.03
C ILE A 62 -8.87 -1.18 -6.66
N TYR A 63 -9.21 -1.03 -7.94
CA TYR A 63 -9.88 -2.09 -8.70
C TYR A 63 -8.92 -3.18 -9.12
N TYR A 64 -9.38 -4.44 -9.03
CA TYR A 64 -8.65 -5.64 -9.45
C TYR A 64 -7.20 -5.66 -8.92
N PRO A 65 -7.00 -5.69 -7.59
CA PRO A 65 -5.67 -5.69 -7.01
C PRO A 65 -4.93 -6.98 -7.38
N ILE A 66 -3.81 -6.85 -8.08
CA ILE A 66 -2.84 -7.90 -8.36
C ILE A 66 -1.62 -7.59 -7.50
N VAL A 67 -1.53 -8.30 -6.37
CA VAL A 67 -0.60 -7.99 -5.28
C VAL A 67 0.73 -8.72 -5.47
N ASN A 68 1.83 -7.98 -5.37
CA ASN A 68 3.16 -8.52 -5.19
C ASN A 68 3.57 -8.46 -3.71
N LEU A 69 3.69 -9.64 -3.08
CA LEU A 69 4.15 -9.77 -1.69
C LEU A 69 5.67 -10.00 -1.59
N THR A 70 6.35 -10.21 -2.72
CA THR A 70 7.80 -10.43 -2.76
C THR A 70 8.45 -9.52 -3.82
N PRO A 71 8.29 -8.18 -3.72
CA PRO A 71 8.82 -7.26 -4.73
C PRO A 71 10.33 -7.34 -4.94
N LYS A 72 11.10 -7.70 -3.90
CA LYS A 72 12.55 -7.93 -3.99
C LYS A 72 12.92 -9.10 -4.91
N SER A 73 11.99 -10.00 -5.21
CA SER A 73 12.17 -11.12 -6.14
C SER A 73 11.80 -10.75 -7.59
N GLY A 74 11.42 -9.50 -7.85
CA GLY A 74 11.05 -9.00 -9.18
C GLY A 74 9.58 -8.59 -9.31
N PHE A 75 9.26 -8.03 -10.47
CA PHE A 75 7.95 -7.45 -10.79
C PHE A 75 7.38 -8.02 -12.09
N SER A 76 6.07 -8.17 -12.14
CA SER A 76 5.29 -8.41 -13.37
C SER A 76 4.50 -7.14 -13.73
N ILE A 77 4.36 -6.87 -15.02
CA ILE A 77 3.61 -5.70 -15.54
C ILE A 77 2.15 -5.67 -15.11
N SER A 78 1.57 -6.84 -14.77
CA SER A 78 0.18 -6.94 -14.31
C SER A 78 -0.01 -6.51 -12.86
N GLN A 79 1.07 -6.40 -12.06
CA GLN A 79 0.98 -6.06 -10.64
C GLN A 79 0.76 -4.57 -10.45
N ASN A 80 -0.31 -4.22 -9.71
CA ASN A 80 -0.69 -2.85 -9.38
C ASN A 80 -0.76 -2.58 -7.87
N VAL A 81 -0.40 -3.59 -7.06
CA VAL A 81 -0.22 -3.43 -5.62
C VAL A 81 1.09 -4.10 -5.22
N VAL A 82 1.86 -3.41 -4.40
CA VAL A 82 3.15 -3.90 -3.91
C VAL A 82 3.20 -3.74 -2.40
N SER A 83 3.52 -4.82 -1.69
CA SER A 83 3.70 -4.83 -0.25
C SER A 83 5.11 -5.32 0.09
N PHE A 84 5.98 -4.39 0.50
CA PHE A 84 7.32 -4.70 0.96
C PHE A 84 7.29 -5.14 2.42
N CYS A 85 7.92 -6.28 2.70
CA CYS A 85 8.17 -6.75 4.06
C CYS A 85 9.58 -7.32 4.16
N ASN A 86 10.43 -6.67 4.95
CA ASN A 86 11.81 -7.10 5.14
C ASN A 86 11.88 -8.38 5.98
N PRO A 87 12.80 -9.32 5.66
CA PRO A 87 13.04 -10.48 6.51
C PRO A 87 13.34 -10.07 7.96
N GLY A 88 12.60 -10.64 8.91
CA GLY A 88 12.77 -10.37 10.34
C GLY A 88 12.07 -9.11 10.86
N ASP A 89 11.32 -8.39 10.02
CA ASP A 89 10.47 -7.29 10.45
C ASP A 89 9.37 -7.79 11.40
N ILE A 90 9.40 -7.25 12.63
CA ILE A 90 8.45 -7.57 13.71
C ILE A 90 7.00 -7.18 13.40
N ILE A 91 6.77 -6.22 12.50
CA ILE A 91 5.45 -5.68 12.23
C ILE A 91 4.73 -6.45 11.12
N CYS A 92 5.35 -6.61 9.95
CA CYS A 92 4.66 -7.19 8.78
C CYS A 92 4.73 -8.72 8.70
N ARG A 93 5.69 -9.34 9.38
CA ARG A 93 5.85 -10.80 9.34
C ARG A 93 6.45 -11.31 10.63
N ALA A 94 5.68 -11.29 11.72
CA ALA A 94 5.93 -11.94 13.02
C ALA A 94 7.41 -12.08 13.42
N GLY A 95 8.24 -11.08 13.06
CA GLY A 95 9.68 -11.12 13.22
C GLY A 95 10.05 -10.76 14.65
N ALA A 96 11.35 -10.74 14.94
CA ALA A 96 11.83 -10.41 16.29
C ALA A 96 12.56 -9.06 16.35
N ARG A 97 12.67 -8.32 15.23
CA ARG A 97 13.56 -7.15 15.14
C ARG A 97 12.83 -5.91 14.62
N ALA A 98 13.06 -4.79 15.30
CA ALA A 98 12.59 -3.48 14.85
C ALA A 98 13.47 -2.86 13.74
N LYS A 99 14.75 -3.27 13.63
CA LYS A 99 15.66 -2.71 12.61
C LYS A 99 15.16 -2.94 11.18
N PRO A 100 14.78 -4.17 10.75
CA PRO A 100 14.26 -4.40 9.40
C PRO A 100 13.01 -3.56 9.07
N HIS A 101 12.22 -3.19 10.08
CA HIS A 101 11.05 -2.32 9.90
C HIS A 101 11.41 -0.87 9.56
N ARG A 102 12.58 -0.39 9.98
CA ARG A 102 12.95 1.05 9.93
C ARG A 102 13.93 1.40 8.80
N ILE A 103 14.25 0.47 7.91
CA ILE A 103 15.28 0.66 6.88
C ILE A 103 14.73 0.54 5.45
N TYR A 104 13.41 0.62 5.27
CA TYR A 104 12.81 0.55 3.94
C TYR A 104 13.23 1.72 3.04
N GLU A 105 13.66 2.86 3.59
CA GLU A 105 14.29 3.93 2.80
C GLU A 105 15.64 3.51 2.17
N GLU A 106 16.37 2.59 2.80
CA GLU A 106 17.70 2.14 2.36
C GLU A 106 17.58 0.92 1.43
N ASP A 107 16.63 0.02 1.72
CA ASP A 107 16.56 -1.31 1.11
C ASP A 107 15.19 -1.68 0.51
N GLY A 108 14.22 -0.76 0.53
CA GLY A 108 12.87 -0.96 -0.01
C GLY A 108 12.77 -0.83 -1.53
N ARG A 109 13.70 -1.46 -2.23
CA ARG A 109 13.76 -1.52 -3.71
C ARG A 109 13.66 -2.96 -4.21
#